data_AF-A0A3D0I4Y0-F1
#
_entry.id   AF-A0A3D0I4Y0-F1
#
_cell.length_a   1.000
_cell.length_b   1.000
_cell.length_c   1.000
_cell.angle_alpha   90.00
_cell.angle_beta   90.00
_cell.angle_gamma   90.00
#
_symmetry.space_group_name_H-M   'P 1'
#
loop_
_entity.id
_entity.type
_entity.pdbx_description
1 polymer ?
#
loop_
_entity_poly.entity_id
_entity_poly.type
_entity_poly.pdbx_seq_one_letter_code
_entity_poly.pdbx_strand_id
1 'polypeptide(L)'
;MTRSELAWELADLFTDLKIDQINEMLAKNVPLETLEFFNAYGQDFGKSEGIQGNTLQRLPNLLLLGYILRVLEERLLDGDEPSEH
;
A
#
# COMPACT_ATOMS: atom_id res chain seq x y z
N MET A 1 13.96 4.98 -18.62
CA MET A 1 13.42 4.09 -17.59
C MET A 1 11.96 3.88 -17.88
N THR A 2 11.53 2.64 -18.04
CA THR A 2 10.12 2.30 -18.26
C THR A 2 9.37 2.32 -16.94
N ARG A 3 8.05 2.44 -17.01
CA ARG A 3 7.16 2.39 -15.84
C ARG A 3 7.26 1.06 -15.11
N SER A 4 7.38 -0.04 -15.86
CA SER A 4 7.60 -1.37 -15.30
C SER A 4 8.94 -1.48 -14.57
N GLU A 5 10.02 -0.87 -15.08
CA GLU A 5 11.30 -0.80 -14.37
C GLU A 5 11.17 -0.05 -13.04
N LEU A 6 10.41 1.06 -13.00
CA LEU A 6 10.15 1.82 -11.76
C LEU A 6 9.37 1.00 -10.73
N ALA A 7 8.43 0.17 -11.17
CA ALA A 7 7.65 -0.70 -10.30
C ALA A 7 8.51 -1.79 -9.65
N TRP A 8 9.42 -2.39 -10.44
CA TRP A 8 10.37 -3.38 -9.92
C TRP A 8 11.38 -2.76 -8.95
N GLU A 9 11.93 -1.58 -9.27
CA GLU A 9 12.81 -0.88 -8.34
C GLU A 9 12.10 -0.49 -7.04
N LEU A 10 10.82 -0.10 -7.10
CA LEU A 10 10.04 0.16 -5.90
C LEU A 10 9.83 -1.11 -5.07
N ALA A 11 9.53 -2.24 -5.71
CA ALA A 11 9.37 -3.51 -5.03
C ALA A 11 10.66 -3.96 -4.34
N ASP A 12 11.79 -3.90 -5.05
CA ASP A 12 13.11 -4.25 -4.52
C ASP A 12 13.49 -3.33 -3.35
N LEU A 13 13.35 -2.01 -3.51
CA LEU A 13 13.60 -1.05 -2.44
C LEU A 13 12.73 -1.35 -1.21
N PHE A 14 11.46 -1.68 -1.41
CA PHE A 14 10.54 -1.99 -0.31
C PHE A 14 10.97 -3.24 0.48
N THR A 15 11.61 -4.22 -0.16
CA THR A 15 12.14 -5.41 0.55
C THR A 15 13.32 -5.10 1.47
N ASP A 16 14.07 -4.04 1.17
CA ASP A 16 15.24 -3.62 1.95
C ASP A 16 14.90 -2.64 3.09
N LEU A 17 13.68 -2.09 3.12
CA LEU A 17 13.28 -1.12 4.13
C LEU A 17 13.06 -1.77 5.51
N LYS A 18 13.65 -1.17 6.54
CA LYS A 18 13.31 -1.47 7.94
C LYS A 18 11.95 -0.90 8.30
N ILE A 19 11.33 -1.44 9.34
CA ILE A 19 10.01 -1.01 9.85
C ILE A 19 9.93 0.53 10.02
N ASP A 20 10.95 1.15 10.63
CA ASP A 20 10.95 2.60 10.85
C ASP A 20 10.98 3.40 9.54
N GLN A 21 11.67 2.89 8.52
CA GLN A 21 11.73 3.53 7.19
C GLN A 21 10.41 3.36 6.44
N ILE A 22 9.75 2.21 6.58
CA ILE A 22 8.39 1.99 6.04
C ILE A 22 7.42 2.97 6.71
N ASN A 23 7.48 3.11 8.04
CA ASN A 23 6.64 4.06 8.77
C ASN A 23 6.87 5.51 8.32
N GLU A 24 8.12 5.92 8.13
CA GLU A 24 8.46 7.25 7.62
C GLU A 24 7.92 7.46 6.20
N MET A 25 8.07 6.46 5.32
CA MET A 25 7.55 6.52 3.96
C MET A 25 6.02 6.65 3.96
N LEU A 26 5.32 5.82 4.74
CA LEU A 26 3.86 5.88 4.86
C LEU A 26 3.40 7.24 5.39
N ALA A 27 4.05 7.75 6.44
CA ALA A 27 3.70 9.05 7.02
C ALA A 27 3.88 10.22 6.03
N LYS A 28 4.84 10.12 5.10
CA LYS A 28 5.10 11.16 4.09
C LYS A 28 4.18 11.06 2.86
N ASN A 29 3.73 9.87 2.52
CA ASN A 29 3.08 9.61 1.21
C ASN A 29 1.62 9.17 1.31
N VAL A 30 1.15 8.78 2.49
CA VAL A 30 -0.23 8.33 2.72
C VAL A 30 -0.91 9.29 3.69
N PRO A 31 -2.10 9.84 3.35
CA PRO A 31 -2.86 10.67 4.28
C PRO A 31 -3.15 9.92 5.58
N LEU A 32 -3.02 10.60 6.72
CA LEU A 32 -3.27 10.00 8.04
C LEU A 32 -4.66 9.36 8.14
N GLU A 33 -5.68 10.05 7.62
CA GLU A 33 -7.07 9.58 7.58
C GLU A 33 -7.21 8.24 6.84
N THR A 34 -6.40 8.01 5.80
CA THR A 34 -6.37 6.74 5.06
C THR A 34 -5.78 5.61 5.92
N LEU A 35 -4.72 5.89 6.67
CA LEU A 35 -4.12 4.92 7.61
C LEU A 35 -5.10 4.57 8.75
N GLU A 36 -5.77 5.58 9.30
CA GLU A 36 -6.80 5.40 10.33
C GLU A 36 -7.99 4.58 9.83
N PHE A 37 -8.45 4.86 8.60
CA PHE A 37 -9.50 4.09 7.95
C PHE A 37 -9.14 2.61 7.84
N PHE A 38 -7.97 2.26 7.29
CA PHE A 38 -7.57 0.86 7.14
C PHE A 38 -7.41 0.15 8.48
N ASN A 39 -6.93 0.86 9.51
CA ASN A 39 -6.87 0.32 10.86
C ASN A 39 -8.26 0.04 11.43
N ALA A 40 -9.16 1.01 11.41
CA ALA A 40 -10.52 0.84 11.91
C ALA A 40 -11.29 -0.24 11.14
N TYR A 41 -11.32 -0.14 9.81
CA TYR A 41 -12.02 -1.09 8.95
C TYR A 41 -11.46 -2.51 9.09
N GLY A 42 -10.12 -2.68 9.06
CA GLY A 42 -9.50 -3.99 9.19
C GLY A 42 -9.80 -4.65 10.55
N GLN A 43 -9.85 -3.87 11.63
CA GLN A 43 -10.23 -4.37 12.95
C GLN A 43 -11.70 -4.78 13.00
N ASP A 44 -12.61 -3.95 12.48
CA ASP A 44 -14.05 -4.19 12.55
C ASP A 44 -14.46 -5.37 11.65
N PHE A 45 -13.98 -5.38 10.40
CA PHE A 45 -14.19 -6.50 9.48
C PHE A 45 -13.58 -7.79 10.02
N GLY A 46 -12.33 -7.74 10.49
CA GLY A 46 -11.69 -8.94 11.01
C GLY A 46 -12.44 -9.54 12.20
N LYS A 47 -12.99 -8.69 13.09
CA LYS A 47 -13.84 -9.16 14.19
C LYS A 47 -15.18 -9.72 13.70
N SER A 48 -15.83 -9.11 12.72
CA SER A 48 -17.12 -9.60 12.20
C SER A 48 -16.99 -10.99 11.55
N GLU A 49 -15.86 -11.24 10.88
CA GLU A 49 -15.55 -12.51 10.22
C GLU A 49 -14.88 -13.54 11.14
N GLY A 50 -14.72 -13.24 12.44
CA GLY A 50 -14.11 -14.16 13.39
C GLY A 50 -12.60 -14.37 13.21
N ILE A 51 -11.91 -13.45 12.53
CA ILE A 51 -10.44 -13.44 12.40
C ILE A 51 -9.83 -13.05 13.74
N GLN A 52 -8.83 -13.82 14.20
CA GLN A 52 -8.22 -13.64 15.53
C GLN A 52 -6.70 -13.64 15.48
N GLY A 53 -6.09 -13.22 16.60
CA GLY A 53 -4.66 -13.28 16.83
C GLY A 53 -3.84 -12.45 15.84
N ASN A 54 -2.69 -12.98 15.44
CA ASN A 54 -1.73 -12.27 14.57
C ASN A 54 -2.32 -11.90 13.21
N THR A 55 -3.27 -12.68 12.69
CA THR A 55 -3.91 -12.39 11.40
C THR A 55 -4.74 -11.12 11.48
N LEU A 56 -5.52 -10.95 12.56
CA LEU A 56 -6.31 -9.73 12.80
C LEU A 56 -5.41 -8.50 12.92
N GLN A 57 -4.28 -8.62 13.63
CA GLN A 57 -3.32 -7.53 13.80
C GLN A 57 -2.64 -7.11 12.49
N ARG A 58 -2.45 -8.05 11.55
CA ARG A 58 -1.80 -7.79 10.26
C ARG A 58 -2.76 -7.29 9.19
N LEU A 59 -4.07 -7.48 9.39
CA LEU A 59 -5.07 -7.19 8.37
C LEU A 59 -5.07 -5.73 7.88
N PRO A 60 -4.96 -4.70 8.76
CA PRO A 60 -4.81 -3.32 8.30
C PRO A 60 -3.62 -3.10 7.36
N ASN A 61 -2.46 -3.70 7.67
CA ASN A 61 -1.26 -3.56 6.86
C ASN A 61 -1.41 -4.26 5.50
N LEU A 62 -2.13 -5.38 5.44
CA LEU A 62 -2.41 -6.07 4.18
C LEU A 62 -3.34 -5.25 3.29
N LEU A 63 -4.37 -4.61 3.87
CA LEU A 63 -5.26 -3.72 3.15
C LEU A 63 -4.52 -2.50 2.60
N LEU A 64 -3.67 -1.89 3.43
CA LEU A 64 -2.83 -0.76 3.03
C LEU A 64 -1.86 -1.14 1.91
N LEU A 65 -1.24 -2.32 1.97
CA LEU A 65 -0.39 -2.83 0.90
C LEU A 65 -1.17 -2.99 -0.41
N GLY A 66 -2.37 -3.58 -0.36
CA GLY A 66 -3.24 -3.71 -1.52
C GLY A 66 -3.61 -2.36 -2.13
N TYR A 67 -3.88 -1.36 -1.29
CA TYR A 67 -4.13 0.02 -1.72
C TYR A 67 -2.91 0.63 -2.44
N ILE A 68 -1.71 0.51 -1.87
CA ILE A 68 -0.48 1.03 -2.47
C ILE A 68 -0.23 0.38 -3.84
N LEU A 69 -0.39 -0.94 -3.94
CA LEU A 69 -0.24 -1.67 -5.20
C LEU A 69 -1.27 -1.22 -6.24
N ARG A 70 -2.52 -0.97 -5.84
CA ARG A 70 -3.56 -0.48 -6.74
C ARG A 70 -3.28 0.93 -7.26
N VAL A 71 -2.86 1.83 -6.37
CA VAL A 71 -2.46 3.20 -6.77
C VAL A 71 -1.25 3.16 -7.71
N LEU A 72 -0.28 2.29 -7.44
CA LEU A 72 0.87 2.09 -8.32
C LEU A 72 0.41 1.60 -9.69
N GLU A 73 -0.43 0.56 -9.75
CA GLU A 73 -0.98 0.02 -11.00
C GLU A 73 -1.71 1.10 -11.82
N GLU A 74 -2.61 1.88 -11.21
CA GLU A 74 -3.30 2.99 -11.88
C GLU A 74 -2.31 3.99 -12.48
N ARG A 75 -1.30 4.40 -11.69
CA ARG A 75 -0.27 5.34 -12.15
C ARG A 75 0.56 4.78 -13.30
N LEU A 76 0.83 3.47 -13.32
CA LEU A 76 1.57 2.81 -14.39
C LEU A 76 0.72 2.74 -15.68
N LEU A 77 -0.58 2.47 -15.57
CA LEU A 77 -1.50 2.43 -16.72
C LEU A 77 -1.72 3.83 -17.34
N ASP A 78 -1.90 4.87 -16.50
CA ASP A 78 -2.28 6.25 -16.91
C ASP A 78 -1.22 7.06 -17.67
N GLY A 79 -0.20 6.42 -18.20
CA GLY A 79 0.67 7.09 -19.17
C GLY A 79 1.66 6.16 -19.84
N ASP A 80 1.21 4.92 -20.01
CA ASP A 80 1.37 4.26 -21.29
C ASP A 80 0.38 4.81 -22.35
N GLU A 81 -0.55 5.72 -21.99
CA GLU A 81 -1.24 6.53 -22.99
C GLU A 81 -0.21 7.44 -23.69
N PRO A 82 -0.01 7.31 -25.03
CA PRO A 82 0.80 8.26 -25.76
C PRO A 82 0.15 9.62 -25.59
N SER A 83 0.94 10.61 -25.17
CA SER A 83 0.53 12.01 -25.15
C SER A 83 0.15 12.43 -26.57
N GLU A 84 -1.13 12.31 -26.94
CA GLU A 84 -1.71 13.14 -27.98
C GLU A 84 -1.92 14.52 -27.37
N HIS A 85 -0.99 15.44 -27.64
CA HIS A 85 -1.20 16.83 -28.02
C HIS A 85 0.11 17.62 -28.05
#